data_AF-A0A261XYY6-F1
#
_entry.id   AF-A0A261XYY6-F1
#
_cell.length_a   1.000
_cell.length_b   1.000
_cell.length_c   1.000
_cell.angle_alpha   90.00
_cell.angle_beta   90.00
_cell.angle_gamma   90.00
#
_symmetry.space_group_name_H-M   'P 1'
#
loop_
_entity.id
_entity.type
_entity.pdbx_description
1 polymer ?
#
loop_
_entity_poly.entity_id
_entity_poly.type
_entity_poly.pdbx_seq_one_letter_code
_entity_poly.pdbx_strand_id
1 'polypeptide(L)'
;MADKQGKYIVVYKKGTPPDIIDQHAQDVEKQGKWGAVKHKYKVGLLGFAATLPDNTLSTFAENEHIDYIEPDGEVTTYGKTVAKGKQ
;
A
#
# COMPACT_ATOMS: atom_id res chain seq x y z
N MET A 1 6.16 -21.12 -11.45
CA MET A 1 6.13 -20.35 -10.19
C MET A 1 4.82 -19.59 -10.22
N ALA A 2 3.87 -19.83 -9.31
CA ALA A 2 2.62 -19.07 -9.34
C ALA A 2 2.92 -17.63 -8.93
N ASP A 3 2.55 -16.65 -9.76
CA ASP A 3 2.58 -15.22 -9.43
C ASP A 3 1.61 -14.99 -8.27
N LYS A 4 2.11 -15.13 -7.05
CA LYS A 4 1.34 -14.82 -5.85
C LYS A 4 1.02 -13.34 -5.87
N GLN A 5 -0.26 -13.03 -5.76
CA GLN A 5 -0.79 -11.68 -5.64
C GLN A 5 -1.02 -11.39 -4.17
N GLY A 6 -0.43 -10.29 -3.70
CA GLY A 6 -0.71 -9.73 -2.39
C GLY A 6 -1.44 -8.40 -2.53
N LYS A 7 -2.08 -7.98 -1.45
CA LYS A 7 -2.55 -6.60 -1.32
C LYS A 7 -1.48 -5.85 -0.54
N TYR A 8 -1.13 -4.67 -1.02
CA TYR A 8 -0.05 -3.86 -0.46
C TYR A 8 -0.46 -2.40 -0.39
N ILE A 9 0.03 -1.70 0.61
CA ILE A 9 -0.03 -0.25 0.71
C ILE A 9 1.37 0.27 0.40
N VAL A 10 1.47 1.04 -0.68
CA VAL A 10 2.70 1.71 -1.10
C VAL A 10 2.69 3.11 -0.52
N VAL A 11 3.64 3.39 0.37
CA VAL A 11 3.76 4.68 1.04
C VAL A 11 4.95 5.44 0.46
N TYR A 12 4.72 6.71 0.14
CA TYR A 12 5.69 7.62 -0.46
C TYR A 12 6.25 8.58 0.59
N LYS A 13 7.48 9.02 0.34
CA LYS A 13 8.16 10.02 1.16
C LYS A 13 7.36 11.32 1.19
N LYS A 14 7.46 12.03 2.31
CA LYS A 14 6.87 13.37 2.46
C LYS A 14 7.52 14.31 1.43
N GLY A 15 6.69 14.96 0.63
CA GLY A 15 7.14 15.88 -0.43
C GLY A 15 7.14 15.27 -1.84
N THR A 16 6.84 13.98 -1.99
CA THR A 16 6.61 13.40 -3.32
C THR A 16 5.45 14.12 -4.02
N PRO A 17 5.63 14.63 -5.25
CA PRO A 17 4.56 15.29 -5.99
C PRO A 17 3.38 14.34 -6.22
N PRO A 18 2.13 14.82 -6.10
CA PRO A 18 0.95 13.99 -6.30
C PRO A 18 0.88 13.39 -7.70
N ASP A 19 1.43 14.08 -8.71
CA ASP A 19 1.48 13.59 -10.09
C ASP A 19 2.30 12.30 -10.24
N ILE A 20 3.40 12.17 -9.48
CA ILE A 20 4.23 10.95 -9.49
C ILE A 20 3.46 9.77 -8.90
N ILE A 21 2.73 10.02 -7.81
CA ILE A 21 1.89 9.01 -7.14
C ILE A 21 0.75 8.57 -8.07
N ASP A 22 0.12 9.54 -8.74
CA ASP A 22 -0.96 9.27 -9.69
C ASP A 22 -0.45 8.52 -10.93
N GLN A 23 0.75 8.84 -11.43
CA GLN A 23 1.39 8.14 -12.53
C GLN A 23 1.73 6.68 -12.18
N HIS A 24 2.34 6.43 -11.02
CA HIS A 24 2.58 5.07 -10.56
C HIS A 24 1.29 4.29 -10.34
N ALA A 25 0.25 4.92 -9.79
CA ALA A 25 -1.05 4.28 -9.64
C ALA A 25 -1.64 3.88 -11.00
N GLN A 26 -1.55 4.76 -12.01
CA GLN A 26 -1.96 4.43 -13.38
C GLN A 26 -1.12 3.30 -13.98
N ASP A 27 0.19 3.27 -13.73
CA ASP A 27 1.05 2.21 -14.24
C ASP A 27 0.71 0.85 -13.61
N VAL A 28 0.32 0.83 -12.34
CA VAL A 28 -0.27 -0.35 -11.69
C VAL A 28 -1.58 -0.74 -12.37
N GLU A 29 -2.51 0.19 -12.60
CA GLU A 29 -3.78 -0.11 -13.29
C GLU A 29 -3.58 -0.62 -14.73
N LYS A 30 -2.55 -0.15 -15.42
CA LYS A 30 -2.17 -0.63 -16.78
C LYS A 30 -1.65 -2.06 -16.79
N GLN A 31 -1.17 -2.59 -15.66
CA GLN A 31 -0.78 -4.01 -15.54
C GLN A 31 -2.01 -4.94 -15.57
N GLY A 32 -3.23 -4.36 -15.60
CA GLY A 32 -4.46 -5.06 -15.96
C GLY A 32 -4.89 -6.04 -14.87
N LYS A 33 -5.03 -7.32 -15.22
CA LYS A 33 -5.58 -8.37 -14.33
C LYS A 33 -4.86 -8.55 -12.99
N TRP A 34 -3.65 -8.00 -12.84
CA TRP A 34 -2.77 -8.18 -11.69
C TRP A 34 -2.52 -6.91 -10.89
N GLY A 35 -2.95 -5.75 -11.41
CA GLY A 35 -2.70 -4.43 -10.83
C GLY A 35 -4.00 -3.67 -10.67
N ALA A 36 -4.51 -3.60 -9.44
CA ALA A 36 -5.74 -2.88 -9.13
C ALA A 36 -5.52 -1.95 -7.95
N VAL A 37 -5.63 -0.64 -8.20
CA VAL A 37 -5.58 0.38 -7.15
C VAL A 37 -6.93 0.43 -6.44
N LYS A 38 -6.95 0.13 -5.15
CA LYS A 38 -8.17 0.15 -4.33
C LYS A 38 -8.44 1.50 -3.69
N HIS A 39 -7.40 2.17 -3.22
CA HIS A 39 -7.54 3.41 -2.47
C HIS A 39 -6.30 4.27 -2.65
N LYS A 40 -6.49 5.60 -2.68
CA LYS A 40 -5.40 6.58 -2.75
C LYS A 40 -5.43 7.47 -1.51
N TYR A 41 -4.35 7.46 -0.75
CA TYR A 41 -4.13 8.30 0.41
C TYR A 41 -3.48 9.61 -0.04
N LYS A 42 -4.18 10.73 0.21
CA LYS A 42 -3.72 12.09 -0.15
C LYS A 42 -3.53 13.01 1.06
N VAL A 43 -4.00 12.62 2.24
CA VAL A 43 -4.00 13.45 3.46
C VAL A 43 -3.35 12.68 4.60
N GLY A 44 -2.32 13.23 5.23
CA GLY A 44 -1.58 12.61 6.35
C GLY A 44 -0.58 11.53 5.89
N LEU A 45 -1.01 10.65 4.99
CA LEU A 45 -0.21 9.61 4.34
C LEU A 45 -0.28 9.83 2.82
N LEU A 46 0.86 9.82 2.14
CA LEU A 46 0.95 9.88 0.68
C LEU A 46 1.15 8.46 0.16
N GLY A 47 0.18 7.92 -0.56
CA GLY A 47 0.29 6.54 -1.04
C GLY A 47 -0.96 5.97 -1.67
N PHE A 48 -0.91 4.69 -1.99
CA PHE A 48 -2.08 3.96 -2.48
C PHE A 48 -2.04 2.50 -2.07
N ALA A 49 -3.24 1.93 -1.88
CA ALA A 49 -3.44 0.50 -1.71
C ALA A 49 -3.66 -0.14 -3.07
N ALA A 50 -2.89 -1.17 -3.40
CA ALA A 50 -3.03 -1.92 -4.64
C ALA A 50 -2.84 -3.42 -4.45
N THR A 51 -3.51 -4.21 -5.30
CA THR A 51 -3.14 -5.61 -5.52
C THR A 51 -1.95 -5.64 -6.46
N LEU A 52 -0.87 -6.31 -6.06
CA LEU A 52 0.36 -6.43 -6.82
C LEU A 52 0.90 -7.86 -6.74
N PRO A 53 1.57 -8.36 -7.78
CA PRO A 53 2.29 -9.63 -7.70
C PRO A 53 3.59 -9.47 -6.89
N ASP A 54 3.96 -10.50 -6.11
CA ASP A 54 5.08 -10.44 -5.16
C ASP A 54 6.43 -10.09 -5.83
N ASN A 55 6.59 -10.38 -7.12
CA ASN A 55 7.78 -10.04 -7.91
C ASN A 55 7.92 -8.54 -8.19
N THR A 56 6.84 -7.76 -8.14
CA THR A 56 6.88 -6.30 -8.37
C THR A 56 7.32 -5.51 -7.15
N LEU A 57 7.29 -6.10 -5.95
CA LEU A 57 7.74 -5.46 -4.72
C LEU A 57 9.22 -5.03 -4.79
N SER A 58 10.06 -5.85 -5.42
CA SER A 58 11.48 -5.57 -5.64
C SER A 58 11.68 -4.27 -6.43
N THR A 59 10.89 -4.06 -7.49
CA THR A 59 10.96 -2.87 -8.34
C THR A 59 10.49 -1.62 -7.62
N PHE A 60 9.46 -1.74 -6.77
CA PHE A 60 9.00 -0.61 -5.95
C PHE A 60 9.99 -0.27 -4.84
N ALA A 61 10.69 -1.26 -4.26
CA ALA A 61 11.72 -1.04 -3.24
C ALA A 61 12.92 -0.24 -3.77
N GLU A 62 13.19 -0.29 -5.08
CA GLU A 62 14.25 0.49 -5.74
C GLU A 62 13.84 1.93 -6.06
N ASN A 63 12.57 2.31 -5.87
CA ASN A 63 12.08 3.63 -6.23
C ASN A 63 12.45 4.68 -5.18
N GLU A 64 13.12 5.76 -5.59
CA GLU A 64 13.59 6.82 -4.68
C GLU A 64 12.48 7.58 -3.94
N HIS A 65 11.25 7.59 -4.48
CA HIS A 65 10.11 8.28 -3.89
C HIS A 65 9.32 7.43 -2.90
N ILE A 66 9.56 6.12 -2.88
CA ILE A 66 8.91 5.19 -1.95
C ILE A 66 9.63 5.25 -0.60
N ASP A 67 8.85 5.37 0.46
CA ASP A 67 9.34 5.34 1.84
C ASP A 67 9.36 3.89 2.34
N TYR A 68 8.22 3.21 2.24
CA TYR A 68 8.10 1.79 2.53
C TYR A 68 6.86 1.18 1.86
N ILE A 69 6.83 -0.15 1.82
CA ILE A 69 5.68 -0.93 1.35
C ILE A 69 5.27 -1.85 2.49
N GLU A 70 3.99 -1.86 2.82
CA GLU A 70 3.43 -2.77 3.82
C GLU A 70 2.38 -3.69 3.17
N PRO A 71 2.26 -4.95 3.58
CA PRO A 71 1.12 -5.77 3.21
C PRO A 71 -0.16 -5.15 3.77
N ASP A 72 -1.18 -4.98 2.91
CA ASP A 72 -2.53 -4.55 3.28
C ASP A 72 -3.20 -5.68 4.08
N GLY A 73 -2.87 -5.72 5.37
CA GLY A 73 -3.44 -6.63 6.35
C GLY A 73 -4.72 -6.08 6.95
N GLU A 74 -5.65 -6.95 7.32
CA GLU A 74 -6.73 -6.57 8.22
C GLU A 74 -6.12 -5.98 9.50
N VAL A 75 -6.38 -4.71 9.77
CA VAL A 75 -6.06 -4.09 11.05
C VAL A 75 -6.84 -4.85 12.11
N THR A 76 -6.24 -5.87 12.70
CA THR A 76 -6.82 -6.52 13.86
C THR A 76 -6.63 -5.54 15.00
N THR A 77 -7.72 -4.87 15.39
CA THR A 77 -7.77 -3.97 16.53
C THR A 77 -7.58 -4.77 17.83
N TYR A 78 -6.38 -5.31 18.07
CA TYR A 78 -5.96 -5.80 19.38
C TYR A 78 -5.62 -4.58 20.25
N GLY A 79 -6.65 -3.89 20.71
CA GLY A 79 -6.47 -2.67 21.49
C GLY A 79 -7.75 -2.05 21.99
N LYS A 80 -8.50 -2.77 22.84
CA LYS A 80 -9.15 -2.28 24.08
C LYS A 80 -10.38 -3.14 24.45
N THR A 81 -10.14 -4.19 25.21
CA THR A 81 -10.91 -4.36 26.45
C THR A 81 -9.91 -4.57 27.58
N VAL A 82 -9.19 -3.50 27.89
CA VAL A 82 -8.63 -3.28 29.22
C VAL A 82 -9.81 -3.05 30.18
N ALA A 83 -9.82 -3.83 31.27
CA ALA A 83 -10.60 -3.62 32.49
C ALA A 83 -12.14 -3.56 32.35
N LYS A 84 -12.79 -4.73 32.38
CA LYS A 84 -14.12 -4.82 33.02
C LYS A 84 -13.86 -4.74 34.52
N GLY A 85 -14.17 -3.57 35.09
CA GLY A 85 -13.91 -3.25 36.49
C GLY A 85 -14.49 -4.27 37.46
N LYS A 86 -13.72 -4.54 38.51
CA LYS A 86 -14.27 -4.85 39.83
C LYS A 86 -15.18 -3.69 40.23
N GLN A 87 -16.45 -3.98 40.49
CA GLN A 87 -17.20 -3.60 41.69
C GLN A 87 -18.54 -4.32 41.70
#